data_AF-A0AAD0HNQ8-F1
#
_entry.id   AF-A0AAD0HNQ8-F1
#
_cell.length_a   1.000
_cell.length_b   1.000
_cell.length_c   1.000
_cell.angle_alpha   90.00
_cell.angle_beta   90.00
_cell.angle_gamma   90.00
#
_symmetry.space_group_name_H-M   'P 1'
#
loop_
_entity.id
_entity.type
_entity.pdbx_description
1 polymer ?
#
loop_
_entity_poly.entity_id
_entity_poly.type
_entity_poly.pdbx_seq_one_letter_code
_entity_poly.pdbx_strand_id
1 'polypeptide(L)'
;MKTIFYYDENFIYLRQSDYFEGEVLPEMSTDIAPPQSLYLGKFYPEENTWKESATQEYMDSFKVEPDPSEISIVKQRLSDLYYIIAMGGI
;
A
#
# COMPACT_ATOMS: atom_id res chain seq x y z
N MET A 1 8.63 -25.21 14.28
CA MET A 1 8.97 -23.77 14.15
C MET A 1 7.81 -23.13 13.43
N LYS A 2 7.26 -22.09 14.03
CA LYS A 2 6.08 -21.37 13.54
C LYS A 2 6.47 -19.91 13.34
N THR A 3 5.84 -19.24 12.40
CA THR A 3 6.01 -17.80 12.21
C THR A 3 4.98 -17.05 13.04
N ILE A 4 5.42 -16.04 13.77
CA ILE A 4 4.55 -15.10 14.48
C ILE A 4 4.74 -13.70 13.90
N PHE A 5 3.71 -12.88 14.07
CA PHE A 5 3.62 -11.53 13.52
C PHE A 5 3.47 -10.56 14.69
N TYR A 6 4.36 -9.58 14.75
CA TYR A 6 4.34 -8.51 15.74
C TYR A 6 3.58 -7.30 15.21
N TYR A 7 2.92 -6.61 16.12
CA TYR A 7 2.26 -5.34 15.86
C TYR A 7 2.64 -4.29 16.92
N ASP A 8 2.44 -3.01 16.61
CA ASP A 8 2.72 -1.88 17.51
C ASP A 8 1.55 -1.61 18.49
N GLU A 9 1.67 -0.54 19.28
CA GLU A 9 0.63 -0.13 20.25
C GLU A 9 -0.70 0.27 19.61
N ASN A 10 -0.67 0.60 18.31
CA ASN A 10 -1.84 0.90 17.48
C ASN A 10 -2.35 -0.33 16.72
N PHE A 11 -1.80 -1.51 17.02
CA PHE A 11 -2.05 -2.79 16.35
C PHE A 11 -1.61 -2.84 14.88
N ILE A 12 -0.73 -1.95 14.45
CA ILE A 12 -0.18 -1.92 13.08
C ILE A 12 0.91 -2.97 12.94
N TYR A 13 0.89 -3.72 11.83
CA TYR A 13 1.91 -4.72 11.51
C TYR A 13 3.33 -4.12 11.53
N LEU A 14 4.23 -4.78 12.27
CA LEU A 14 5.64 -4.38 12.37
C LEU A 14 6.58 -5.35 11.64
N ARG A 15 6.55 -6.63 12.02
CA ARG A 15 7.49 -7.64 11.50
C ARG A 15 7.01 -9.05 11.76
N GLN A 16 7.59 -10.01 11.04
CA GLN A 16 7.48 -11.43 11.35
C GLN A 16 8.76 -11.96 12.01
N SER A 17 8.64 -13.01 12.83
CA SER A 17 9.76 -13.72 13.44
C SER A 17 9.49 -15.20 13.50
N ASP A 18 10.55 -16.00 13.44
CA ASP A 18 10.48 -17.41 13.78
C ASP A 18 10.26 -17.58 15.29
N TYR A 19 9.45 -18.57 15.62
CA TYR A 19 9.01 -18.88 16.97
C TYR A 19 8.98 -20.39 17.21
N PHE A 20 9.30 -20.80 18.43
CA PHE A 20 9.27 -22.21 18.83
C PHE A 20 7.89 -22.59 19.34
N GLU A 21 7.31 -23.65 18.78
CA GLU A 21 6.01 -24.16 19.24
C GLU A 21 6.12 -24.71 20.66
N GLY A 22 5.21 -24.29 21.54
CA GLY A 22 5.15 -24.72 22.93
C GLY A 22 5.46 -23.61 23.96
N GLU A 23 6.00 -22.48 23.52
CA GLU A 23 6.17 -21.30 24.38
C GLU A 23 4.94 -20.38 24.34
N VAL A 24 4.77 -19.53 25.36
CA VAL A 24 3.71 -18.51 25.43
C VAL A 24 4.01 -17.37 24.46
N LEU A 25 3.06 -17.08 23.56
CA LEU A 25 3.19 -16.00 22.58
C LEU A 25 3.65 -14.68 23.24
N PRO A 26 4.66 -14.01 22.70
CA PRO A 26 5.12 -12.70 23.19
C PRO A 26 3.98 -11.67 23.20
N GLU A 27 4.10 -10.66 24.07
CA GLU A 27 3.18 -9.52 24.01
C GLU A 27 3.20 -8.87 22.62
N MET A 28 2.04 -8.35 22.22
CA MET A 28 1.86 -7.66 20.95
C MET A 28 2.23 -8.51 19.72
N SER A 29 2.02 -9.82 19.84
CA SER A 29 2.21 -10.78 18.75
C SER A 29 0.94 -11.57 18.48
N THR A 30 0.85 -12.12 17.27
CA THR A 30 -0.20 -13.03 16.83
C THR A 30 0.42 -14.11 15.95
N ASP A 31 -0.19 -15.29 15.97
CA ASP A 31 0.18 -16.41 15.11
C ASP A 31 -0.62 -16.42 13.79
N ILE A 32 -1.44 -15.38 13.58
CA ILE A 32 -2.28 -15.19 12.40
C ILE A 32 -1.54 -14.31 11.40
N ALA A 33 -1.38 -14.79 10.17
CA ALA A 33 -0.71 -14.04 9.12
C ALA A 33 -1.60 -12.90 8.57
N PRO A 34 -1.05 -11.70 8.31
CA PRO A 34 -1.76 -10.67 7.58
C PRO A 34 -2.03 -11.09 6.13
N PRO A 35 -3.21 -10.78 5.57
CA PRO A 35 -3.47 -10.95 4.15
C PRO A 35 -2.44 -10.18 3.31
N GLN A 36 -1.93 -10.82 2.25
CA GLN A 36 -0.93 -10.22 1.37
C GLN A 36 -1.42 -8.97 0.60
N SER A 37 -2.73 -8.77 0.52
CA SER A 37 -3.34 -7.64 -0.19
C SER A 37 -3.40 -6.35 0.62
N LEU A 38 -3.00 -6.37 1.89
CA LEU A 38 -3.05 -5.19 2.75
C LEU A 38 -1.84 -4.30 2.51
N TYR A 39 -2.08 -3.01 2.26
CA TYR A 39 -1.04 -1.98 2.22
C TYR A 39 -0.51 -1.68 3.63
N LEU A 40 -1.41 -1.62 4.62
CA LEU A 40 -1.06 -1.45 6.02
C LEU A 40 -2.01 -2.27 6.90
N GLY A 41 -1.58 -3.49 7.25
CA GLY A 41 -2.38 -4.37 8.10
C GLY A 41 -2.47 -3.88 9.53
N LYS A 42 -3.69 -3.71 10.04
CA LYS A 42 -3.98 -3.52 11.46
C LYS A 42 -4.63 -4.77 12.02
N PHE A 43 -4.10 -5.30 13.11
CA PHE A 43 -4.63 -6.44 13.82
C PHE A 43 -5.78 -6.01 14.74
N TYR A 44 -6.86 -6.78 14.75
CA TYR A 44 -8.02 -6.58 15.62
C TYR A 44 -8.09 -7.79 16.56
N PRO A 45 -7.54 -7.70 17.78
CA PRO A 45 -7.46 -8.84 18.71
C PRO A 45 -8.84 -9.42 19.07
N GLU A 46 -9.86 -8.56 19.14
CA GLU A 46 -11.25 -8.98 19.44
C GLU A 46 -11.83 -9.88 18.35
N GLU A 47 -11.38 -9.69 17.10
CA GLU A 47 -11.85 -10.42 15.93
C GLU A 47 -10.83 -11.46 15.45
N ASN A 48 -9.64 -11.49 16.05
CA ASN A 48 -8.49 -12.29 15.62
C ASN A 48 -8.23 -12.16 14.10
N THR A 49 -8.29 -10.93 13.57
CA THR A 49 -8.16 -10.70 12.13
C THR A 49 -7.36 -9.45 11.81
N TRP A 50 -6.77 -9.43 10.61
CA TRP A 50 -6.09 -8.27 10.06
C TRP A 50 -7.02 -7.54 9.09
N LYS A 51 -7.12 -6.22 9.19
CA LYS A 51 -7.86 -5.38 8.25
C LYS A 51 -6.97 -4.26 7.72
N GLU A 52 -7.34 -3.73 6.56
CA GLU A 52 -6.68 -2.57 6.00
C GLU A 52 -6.86 -1.37 6.92
N SER A 53 -5.76 -0.64 7.15
CA SER A 53 -5.75 0.61 7.91
C SER A 53 -5.12 1.77 7.15
N ALA A 54 -4.57 1.52 5.96
CA ALA A 54 -4.12 2.57 5.08
C ALA A 54 -5.27 3.52 4.73
N THR A 55 -4.95 4.82 4.70
CA THR A 55 -5.87 5.82 4.16
C THR A 55 -5.97 5.68 2.65
N GLN A 56 -7.07 6.16 2.07
CA GLN A 56 -7.22 6.23 0.61
C GLN A 56 -6.06 7.00 -0.03
N GLU A 57 -5.58 8.06 0.63
CA GLU A 57 -4.42 8.86 0.21
C GLU A 57 -3.11 8.05 0.20
N TYR A 58 -2.85 7.24 1.24
CA TYR A 58 -1.69 6.35 1.27
C TYR A 58 -1.78 5.30 0.16
N MET A 59 -2.95 4.67 -0.04
CA MET A 59 -3.16 3.69 -1.11
C MET A 59 -2.99 4.33 -2.51
N ASP A 60 -3.50 5.54 -2.71
CA ASP A 60 -3.40 6.27 -3.97
C ASP A 60 -1.95 6.73 -4.25
N SER A 61 -1.13 6.94 -3.23
CA SER A 61 0.31 7.22 -3.41
C SER A 61 1.10 6.07 -4.04
N PHE A 62 0.60 4.82 -3.92
CA PHE A 62 1.16 3.65 -4.59
C PHE A 62 0.59 3.41 -5.99
N LYS A 63 -0.48 4.14 -6.38
CA LYS A 63 -0.96 4.08 -7.77
C LYS A 63 0.06 4.80 -8.64
N VAL A 64 0.80 4.01 -9.40
CA VAL A 64 1.54 4.52 -10.56
C VAL A 64 0.54 5.27 -11.42
N GLU A 65 0.84 6.53 -11.75
CA GLU A 65 0.01 7.29 -12.68
C GLU A 65 -0.20 6.42 -13.92
N PRO A 66 -1.45 6.23 -14.36
CA PRO A 66 -1.71 5.42 -15.54
C PRO A 66 -0.91 6.00 -16.71
N ASP A 67 -0.28 5.11 -17.49
CA ASP A 67 0.42 5.52 -18.70
C ASP A 67 -0.53 6.40 -19.54
N PRO A 68 -0.08 7.56 -20.04
CA PRO A 68 -0.95 8.49 -20.73
C PRO A 68 -1.61 7.79 -21.91
N SER A 69 -2.94 7.70 -21.89
CA SER A 69 -3.69 7.12 -23.01
C SER A 69 -3.33 7.81 -24.34
N GLU A 70 -3.45 7.09 -25.46
CA GLU A 70 -3.18 7.65 -26.80
C GLU A 70 -3.94 8.97 -27.05
N ILE A 71 -5.15 9.11 -26.52
CA ILE A 71 -5.97 10.33 -26.60
C ILE A 71 -5.30 11.50 -25.87
N SER A 72 -4.75 11.27 -24.68
CA SER A 72 -4.04 12.30 -23.91
C SER A 72 -2.76 12.75 -24.62
N ILE A 73 -2.02 11.81 -25.21
CA ILE A 73 -0.84 12.09 -26.04
C ILE A 73 -1.23 12.95 -27.25
N VAL A 74 -2.29 12.59 -27.97
CA VAL A 74 -2.76 13.36 -29.14
C VAL A 74 -3.18 14.77 -28.74
N LYS A 75 -3.91 14.93 -27.62
CA LYS A 75 -4.30 16.25 -27.11
C LYS A 75 -3.09 17.11 -26.76
N GLN A 76 -2.08 16.52 -26.12
CA GLN A 76 -0.86 17.23 -25.75
C GLN A 76 -0.09 17.69 -26.99
N ARG A 77 0.12 16.80 -27.97
CA ARG A 77 0.76 17.16 -29.25
C ARG A 77 0.01 18.27 -29.99
N LEU A 78 -1.32 18.23 -29.99
CA LEU A 78 -2.14 19.27 -30.59
C LEU A 78 -1.98 20.61 -29.86
N SER A 79 -1.97 20.59 -28.52
CA SER A 79 -1.73 21.78 -27.70
C SER A 79 -0.35 22.39 -27.95
N ASP A 80 0.69 21.57 -28.03
CA ASP A 80 2.05 22.01 -28.33
C ASP A 80 2.13 22.67 -29.70
N LEU A 81 1.49 22.08 -30.72
CA LEU A 81 1.40 22.67 -32.06
C LEU A 81 0.69 24.02 -32.05
N TYR A 82 -0.46 24.14 -31.38
CA TYR A 82 -1.17 25.42 -31.26
C TYR A 82 -0.32 26.48 -30.55
N TYR A 83 0.42 26.09 -29.51
CA TYR A 83 1.31 26.99 -28.80
C TYR A 83 2.45 27.50 -29.69
N ILE A 84 3.09 26.62 -30.46
CA ILE A 84 4.14 26.99 -31.43
C ILE A 84 3.59 27.96 -32.49
N ILE A 85 2.40 27.68 -33.02
CA ILE A 85 1.73 28.54 -34.01
C ILE A 85 1.40 29.91 -33.40
N ALA A 86 0.89 29.94 -32.16
CA ALA A 86 0.54 31.16 -31.45
C ALA A 86 1.76 32.03 -31.10
N MET A 87 2.92 31.40 -30.83
CA MET A 87 4.19 32.10 -30.62
C MET A 87 4.87 32.55 -31.92
N GLY A 88 4.19 32.43 -33.06
CA GLY A 88 4.64 32.97 -34.35
C GLY A 88 5.57 32.06 -35.15
N GLY A 89 5.83 30.82 -34.67
CA GLY A 89 6.87 29.96 -35.23
C GLY A 89 8.27 30.57 -35.01
N ILE A 90 9.23 29.74 -34.62
CA ILE A 90 10.65 30.17 -34.65
C ILE A 90 11.09 30.22 -36.11
#